data_AF-E4NEW7-F1
#
_entry.id   AF-E4NEW7-F1
#
_cell.length_a   1.000
_cell.length_b   1.000
_cell.length_c   1.000
_cell.angle_alpha   90.00
_cell.angle_beta   90.00
_cell.angle_gamma   90.00
#
_symmetry.space_group_name_H-M   'P 1'
#
loop_
_entity.id
_entity.type
_entity.pdbx_description
1 polymer ?
#
loop_
_entity_poly.entity_id
_entity_poly.type
_entity_poly.pdbx_seq_one_letter_code
_entity_poly.pdbx_strand_id
1 'polypeptide(L)'
;MGIRQVGEGAGRRAGAALGAVTGAVASARAKAGSDWARRALETHPKPEVPLTAEWEVSLAGLVGRLPHVPGPAVRLLHMLDGLGQVAVGPDEVGFDGESAPWGKVLEIRCHSTLDLLPDVVVDREVDRIREFLPPVPGRKWLVTRAAEALLTVAMAATAAAERQERSLPCEIVAKNLIGRPKNLAGGLFAASALTLIPEAGEAILATARARGIPITVVEDPMTGLHAERAVRLRATTDRLTDALRRLRASEPEPELAPGEGDGDAGGSAGGIGPEPTKAEVGAAALAELEQLHAQRQPRD
;
A
#
# COMPACT_ATOMS: atom_id res chain seq x y z
N MET A 1 50.34 8.40 32.61
CA MET A 1 49.51 9.51 32.06
C MET A 1 49.32 9.22 30.57
N GLY A 2 48.14 9.03 29.96
CA GLY A 2 46.75 9.17 30.38
C GLY A 2 45.92 9.66 29.21
N ILE A 3 45.58 8.81 28.22
CA ILE A 3 44.64 9.12 27.13
C ILE A 3 43.77 7.88 26.82
N ARG A 4 42.81 7.59 27.70
CA ARG A 4 41.69 6.66 27.47
C ARG A 4 40.52 7.12 28.33
N GLN A 5 39.71 8.06 27.83
CA GLN A 5 38.35 8.36 28.33
C GLN A 5 37.77 9.58 27.59
N VAL A 6 37.39 9.45 26.32
CA VAL A 6 36.52 10.45 25.66
C VAL A 6 35.40 9.82 24.80
N GLY A 7 35.51 8.54 24.41
CA GLY A 7 34.53 7.90 23.51
C GLY A 7 33.26 7.31 24.16
N GLU A 8 33.25 6.98 25.45
CA GLU A 8 32.17 6.17 26.05
C GLU A 8 30.92 6.95 26.51
N GLY A 9 30.97 8.29 26.51
CA GLY A 9 29.88 9.15 26.98
C GLY A 9 28.88 9.56 25.90
N ALA A 10 29.27 9.50 24.62
CA ALA A 10 28.44 9.88 23.48
C ALA A 10 27.56 8.72 23.00
N GLY A 11 28.10 7.49 22.97
CA GLY A 11 27.35 6.29 22.55
C GLY A 11 26.18 5.93 23.47
N ARG A 12 26.32 6.12 24.79
CA ARG A 12 25.25 5.81 25.77
C ARG A 12 24.06 6.78 25.71
N ARG A 13 24.30 8.05 25.37
CA ARG A 13 23.22 9.05 25.24
C ARG A 13 22.48 8.95 23.90
N ALA A 14 23.18 8.60 22.83
CA ALA A 14 22.56 8.26 21.55
C ALA A 14 21.68 7.00 21.66
N GLY A 15 22.16 5.95 22.36
CA GLY A 15 21.39 4.73 22.62
C GLY A 15 20.14 4.94 23.48
N ALA A 16 20.19 5.82 24.49
CA ALA A 16 19.03 6.11 25.35
C ALA A 16 17.96 6.94 24.63
N ALA A 17 18.35 7.89 23.78
CA ALA A 17 17.42 8.66 22.95
C ALA A 17 16.76 7.79 21.87
N LEU A 18 17.51 6.88 21.26
CA LEU A 18 16.97 5.87 20.32
C LEU A 18 16.05 4.85 21.01
N GLY A 19 16.35 4.48 22.26
CA GLY A 19 15.51 3.61 23.10
C GLY A 19 14.15 4.21 23.47
N ALA A 20 14.12 5.52 23.76
CA ALA A 20 12.87 6.22 24.07
C ALA A 20 11.96 6.38 22.85
N VAL A 21 12.54 6.65 21.67
CA VAL A 21 11.81 6.77 20.40
C VAL A 21 11.27 5.42 19.93
N THR A 22 12.07 4.34 20.03
CA THR A 22 11.60 2.98 19.74
C THR A 22 10.50 2.53 20.69
N GLY A 23 10.53 2.93 21.97
CA GLY A 23 9.46 2.70 22.94
C GLY A 23 8.14 3.43 22.62
N ALA A 24 8.21 4.67 22.11
CA ALA A 24 7.04 5.43 21.68
C ALA A 24 6.42 4.86 20.39
N VAL A 25 7.25 4.42 19.44
CA VAL A 25 6.81 3.73 18.21
C VAL A 25 6.23 2.35 18.54
N ALA A 26 6.80 1.63 19.51
CA ALA A 26 6.29 0.33 19.98
C ALA A 26 4.98 0.46 20.78
N SER A 27 4.78 1.53 21.56
CA SER A 27 3.51 1.77 22.26
C SER A 27 2.39 2.20 21.29
N ALA A 28 2.74 2.92 20.22
CA ALA A 28 1.83 3.19 19.09
C ALA A 28 1.47 1.91 18.30
N ARG A 29 2.39 0.93 18.23
CA ARG A 29 2.20 -0.40 17.63
C ARG A 29 1.33 -1.34 18.46
N ALA A 30 1.20 -1.12 19.77
CA ALA A 30 0.49 -1.98 20.70
C ALA A 30 -1.03 -1.70 20.81
N LYS A 31 -1.54 -0.56 20.31
CA LYS A 31 -2.98 -0.32 20.20
C LYS A 31 -3.53 -0.99 18.93
N ALA A 32 -3.87 -2.27 19.09
CA ALA A 32 -4.36 -3.18 18.07
C ALA A 32 -5.52 -2.61 17.24
N GLY A 33 -5.26 -2.47 15.94
CA GLY A 33 -6.18 -1.97 14.89
C GLY A 33 -5.41 -1.35 13.71
N SER A 34 -4.25 -0.73 13.98
CA SER A 34 -3.50 0.16 13.09
C SER A 34 -2.42 -0.48 12.21
N ASP A 35 -1.96 -1.70 12.53
CA ASP A 35 -0.75 -2.28 11.93
C ASP A 35 -1.04 -3.36 10.87
N TRP A 36 -2.28 -3.40 10.40
CA TRP A 36 -2.75 -4.44 9.49
C TRP A 36 -2.01 -4.37 8.14
N ALA A 37 -1.79 -3.17 7.59
CA ALA A 37 -1.18 -3.00 6.27
C ALA A 37 0.30 -3.43 6.27
N ARG A 38 1.06 -3.04 7.30
CA ARG A 38 2.44 -3.48 7.48
C ARG A 38 2.52 -4.99 7.64
N ARG A 39 1.70 -5.59 8.51
CA ARG A 39 1.68 -7.05 8.71
C ARG A 39 1.32 -7.80 7.44
N ALA A 40 0.28 -7.34 6.74
CA ALA A 40 -0.17 -7.93 5.49
C ALA A 40 0.90 -7.84 4.38
N LEU A 41 1.77 -6.83 4.42
CA LEU A 41 2.91 -6.70 3.52
C LEU A 41 4.08 -7.59 3.95
N GLU A 42 4.39 -7.66 5.24
CA GLU A 42 5.47 -8.51 5.79
C GLU A 42 5.22 -10.01 5.60
N THR A 43 3.96 -10.43 5.58
CA THR A 43 3.56 -11.81 5.32
C THR A 43 3.26 -12.07 3.84
N HIS A 44 3.40 -11.07 2.97
CA HIS A 44 3.17 -11.24 1.54
C HIS A 44 4.22 -12.20 0.97
N PRO A 45 3.85 -13.16 0.10
CA PRO A 45 4.82 -14.05 -0.54
C PRO A 45 5.93 -13.24 -1.21
N LYS A 46 7.16 -13.76 -1.13
CA LYS A 46 8.31 -13.12 -1.77
C LYS A 46 8.42 -13.60 -3.21
N PRO A 47 8.84 -12.75 -4.16
CA PRO A 47 9.08 -13.19 -5.52
C PRO A 47 10.32 -14.09 -5.59
N GLU A 48 10.34 -14.96 -6.60
CA GLU A 48 11.55 -15.70 -6.95
C GLU A 48 12.61 -14.78 -7.57
N VAL A 49 13.89 -15.15 -7.40
CA VAL A 49 15.04 -14.37 -7.89
C VAL A 49 15.85 -15.27 -8.84
N PRO A 50 15.90 -14.99 -10.17
CA PRO A 50 15.17 -13.92 -10.89
C PRO A 50 13.66 -14.22 -11.02
N LEU A 51 12.90 -13.27 -11.58
CA LEU A 51 11.45 -13.39 -11.79
C LEU A 51 11.14 -14.51 -12.79
N THR A 52 10.54 -15.58 -12.30
CA THR A 52 10.07 -16.77 -13.03
C THR A 52 8.55 -16.86 -13.14
N ALA A 53 7.84 -16.17 -12.25
CA ALA A 53 6.39 -16.10 -12.17
C ALA A 53 5.94 -14.67 -11.89
N GLU A 54 4.67 -14.39 -12.19
CA GLU A 54 4.05 -13.11 -11.86
C GLU A 54 4.01 -12.89 -10.34
N TRP A 55 4.38 -11.70 -9.93
CA TRP A 55 4.35 -11.25 -8.55
C TRP A 55 3.81 -9.83 -8.47
N GLU A 56 2.84 -9.64 -7.60
CA GLU A 56 2.20 -8.34 -7.43
C GLU A 56 2.00 -8.02 -5.96
N VAL A 57 2.23 -6.76 -5.60
CA VAL A 57 1.71 -6.17 -4.38
C VAL A 57 1.10 -4.81 -4.68
N SER A 58 -0.11 -4.57 -4.17
CA SER A 58 -0.80 -3.31 -4.40
C SER A 58 -1.57 -2.81 -3.18
N LEU A 59 -1.85 -1.51 -3.18
CA LEU A 59 -2.67 -0.86 -2.18
C LEU A 59 -4.10 -1.38 -2.23
N ALA A 60 -4.64 -1.66 -3.43
CA ALA A 60 -5.93 -2.31 -3.59
C ALA A 60 -5.94 -3.69 -2.95
N GLY A 61 -4.90 -4.50 -3.20
CA GLY A 61 -4.75 -5.84 -2.66
C GLY A 61 -4.61 -5.85 -1.14
N LEU A 62 -3.96 -4.83 -0.56
CA LEU A 62 -3.91 -4.64 0.90
C LEU A 62 -5.30 -4.33 1.46
N VAL A 63 -5.97 -3.28 0.95
CA VAL A 63 -7.28 -2.86 1.46
C VAL A 63 -8.35 -3.95 1.25
N GLY A 64 -8.29 -4.68 0.13
CA GLY A 64 -9.19 -5.78 -0.18
C GLY A 64 -9.10 -6.97 0.78
N ARG A 65 -8.02 -7.10 1.56
CA ARG A 65 -7.87 -8.13 2.61
C ARG A 65 -8.60 -7.80 3.91
N LEU A 66 -9.19 -6.61 4.03
CA LEU A 66 -9.94 -6.23 5.23
C LEU A 66 -11.22 -7.07 5.35
N PRO A 67 -11.62 -7.50 6.58
CA PRO A 67 -12.78 -8.38 6.77
C PRO A 67 -14.12 -7.81 6.27
N HIS A 68 -14.25 -6.48 6.22
CA HIS A 68 -15.49 -5.82 5.81
C HIS A 68 -15.18 -4.65 4.87
N VAL A 69 -15.19 -4.95 3.56
CA VAL A 69 -15.16 -3.93 2.52
C VAL A 69 -16.61 -3.61 2.11
N PRO A 70 -17.08 -2.36 2.25
CA PRO A 70 -18.42 -1.98 1.80
C PRO A 70 -18.59 -2.28 0.31
N GLY A 71 -19.73 -2.87 -0.09
CA GLY A 71 -20.01 -3.24 -1.49
C GLY A 71 -19.72 -2.16 -2.53
N PRO A 72 -20.10 -0.89 -2.31
CA PRO A 72 -19.74 0.21 -3.22
C PRO A 72 -18.24 0.45 -3.36
N ALA A 73 -17.45 0.25 -2.29
CA ALA A 73 -16.00 0.44 -2.30
C ALA A 73 -15.27 -0.68 -3.09
N VAL A 74 -15.83 -1.89 -3.14
CA VAL A 74 -15.25 -3.01 -3.92
C VAL A 74 -15.06 -2.63 -5.38
N ARG A 75 -16.03 -1.91 -5.97
CA ARG A 75 -15.97 -1.48 -7.38
C ARG A 75 -14.85 -0.47 -7.65
N LEU A 76 -14.37 0.22 -6.61
CA LEU A 76 -13.31 1.22 -6.71
C LEU A 76 -11.92 0.67 -6.35
N LEU A 77 -11.81 -0.54 -5.78
CA LEU A 77 -10.54 -1.06 -5.30
C LEU A 77 -9.47 -1.09 -6.40
N HIS A 78 -9.80 -1.60 -7.58
CA HIS A 78 -8.88 -1.69 -8.72
C HIS A 78 -8.30 -0.33 -9.16
N MET A 79 -8.99 0.78 -8.83
CA MET A 79 -8.47 2.12 -9.14
C MET A 79 -7.24 2.44 -8.28
N LEU A 80 -7.13 1.89 -7.06
CA LEU A 80 -5.98 2.11 -6.20
C LEU A 80 -4.69 1.50 -6.74
N ASP A 81 -4.78 0.54 -7.67
CA ASP A 81 -3.59 -0.02 -8.33
C ASP A 81 -2.84 1.06 -9.10
N GLY A 82 -3.54 2.06 -9.64
CA GLY A 82 -2.97 3.25 -10.30
C GLY A 82 -2.25 4.24 -9.37
N LEU A 83 -2.26 4.00 -8.05
CA LEU A 83 -1.68 4.87 -7.04
C LEU A 83 -0.64 4.16 -6.16
N GLY A 84 -0.60 2.85 -6.22
CA GLY A 84 0.26 2.05 -5.35
C GLY A 84 0.25 0.60 -5.77
N GLN A 85 1.13 0.24 -6.68
CA GLN A 85 1.33 -1.12 -7.14
C GLN A 85 2.79 -1.37 -7.51
N VAL A 86 3.28 -2.57 -7.21
CA VAL A 86 4.45 -3.16 -7.83
C VAL A 86 3.98 -4.45 -8.48
N ALA A 87 3.98 -4.49 -9.81
CA ALA A 87 3.58 -5.66 -10.59
C ALA A 87 4.75 -6.06 -11.49
N VAL A 88 5.34 -7.22 -11.22
CA VAL A 88 6.55 -7.67 -11.91
C VAL A 88 6.48 -9.16 -12.21
N GLY A 89 7.01 -9.55 -13.35
CA GLY A 89 7.00 -10.94 -13.79
C GLY A 89 8.11 -11.24 -14.80
N PRO A 90 8.11 -12.44 -15.38
CA PRO A 90 9.06 -12.82 -16.42
C PRO A 90 8.92 -11.99 -17.70
N ASP A 91 7.72 -11.48 -17.99
CA ASP A 91 7.41 -10.80 -19.26
C ASP A 91 7.38 -9.27 -19.15
N GLU A 92 6.92 -8.74 -18.01
CA GLU A 92 6.79 -7.30 -17.77
C GLU A 92 7.23 -6.85 -16.37
N VAL A 93 7.44 -5.55 -16.24
CA VAL A 93 7.79 -4.86 -15.00
C VAL A 93 7.06 -3.53 -14.94
N GLY A 94 6.45 -3.22 -13.80
CA GLY A 94 5.59 -2.05 -13.69
C GLY A 94 5.38 -1.53 -12.28
N PHE A 95 4.95 -0.28 -12.22
CA PHE A 95 4.57 0.43 -11.01
C PHE A 95 3.25 1.18 -11.22
N ASP A 96 2.45 1.23 -10.18
CA ASP A 96 1.25 2.09 -10.07
C ASP A 96 0.32 2.02 -11.30
N GLY A 97 -0.03 0.80 -11.72
CA GLY A 97 -0.93 0.56 -12.86
C GLY A 97 -0.30 0.75 -14.24
N GLU A 98 1.00 1.07 -14.31
CA GLU A 98 1.76 1.16 -15.56
C GLU A 98 2.84 0.07 -15.65
N SER A 99 2.86 -0.69 -16.74
CA SER A 99 3.88 -1.71 -17.00
C SER A 99 4.60 -1.52 -18.33
N ALA A 100 5.80 -2.09 -18.41
CA ALA A 100 6.56 -2.21 -19.64
C ALA A 100 7.01 -3.67 -19.84
N PRO A 101 6.82 -4.25 -21.05
CA PRO A 101 7.47 -5.50 -21.41
C PRO A 101 8.99 -5.35 -21.29
N TRP A 102 9.69 -6.35 -20.78
CA TRP A 102 11.14 -6.29 -20.60
C TRP A 102 11.90 -5.93 -21.89
N GLY A 103 11.43 -6.40 -23.05
CA GLY A 103 12.02 -6.07 -24.35
C GLY A 103 11.91 -4.59 -24.77
N LYS A 104 11.12 -3.78 -24.05
CA LYS A 104 11.01 -2.32 -24.24
C LYS A 104 11.74 -1.53 -23.17
N VAL A 105 12.24 -2.17 -22.12
CA VAL A 105 12.99 -1.50 -21.04
C VAL A 105 14.37 -1.11 -21.55
N LEU A 106 14.72 0.16 -21.35
CA LEU A 106 15.99 0.76 -21.76
C LEU A 106 16.98 0.81 -20.59
N GLU A 107 16.50 1.05 -19.39
CA GLU A 107 17.32 1.27 -18.19
C GLU A 107 16.46 1.08 -16.93
N ILE A 108 17.06 0.51 -15.88
CA ILE A 108 16.52 0.52 -14.52
C ILE A 108 17.33 1.50 -13.69
N ARG A 109 16.66 2.50 -13.11
CA ARG A 109 17.26 3.52 -12.27
C ARG A 109 16.98 3.22 -10.80
N CYS A 110 18.06 3.21 -10.04
CA CYS A 110 18.05 2.93 -8.62
C CYS A 110 18.24 4.22 -7.83
N HIS A 111 17.32 4.52 -6.92
CA HIS A 111 17.34 5.72 -6.08
C HIS A 111 17.54 5.35 -4.61
N SER A 112 18.18 6.21 -3.83
CA SER A 112 18.33 5.94 -2.39
C SER A 112 16.98 5.97 -1.68
N THR A 113 16.73 5.00 -0.80
CA THR A 113 15.60 5.03 0.14
C THR A 113 15.51 6.33 0.94
N LEU A 114 16.66 6.93 1.25
CA LEU A 114 16.73 8.15 2.06
C LEU A 114 16.32 9.40 1.30
N ASP A 115 16.34 9.37 -0.04
CA ASP A 115 15.96 10.51 -0.86
C ASP A 115 14.47 10.40 -1.27
N LEU A 116 13.97 9.18 -1.50
CA LEU A 116 12.59 8.94 -1.93
C LEU A 116 11.54 9.20 -0.84
N LEU A 117 11.81 8.83 0.40
CA LEU A 117 10.81 8.83 1.48
C LEU A 117 10.59 10.22 2.14
N PRO A 118 11.62 11.04 2.41
CA PRO A 118 11.44 12.32 3.12
C PRO A 118 10.76 13.43 2.30
N ASP A 119 10.92 13.38 0.98
CA ASP A 119 10.38 14.41 0.07
C ASP A 119 8.89 14.27 -0.17
N VAL A 120 8.27 13.20 0.35
CA VAL A 120 6.85 13.00 0.19
C VAL A 120 6.05 13.95 1.08
N VAL A 121 5.25 14.79 0.44
CA VAL A 121 4.27 15.63 1.13
C VAL A 121 3.07 14.73 1.44
N VAL A 122 3.04 14.24 2.67
CA VAL A 122 2.00 13.35 3.19
C VAL A 122 0.58 13.80 2.85
N ASP A 123 0.28 15.10 3.03
CA ASP A 123 -1.04 15.64 2.72
C ASP A 123 -1.35 15.56 1.21
N ARG A 124 -0.36 15.72 0.32
CA ARG A 124 -0.54 15.56 -1.14
C ARG A 124 -0.85 14.12 -1.53
N GLU A 125 -0.29 13.12 -0.86
CA GLU A 125 -0.61 11.72 -1.18
C GLU A 125 -2.04 11.36 -0.78
N VAL A 126 -2.50 11.86 0.37
CA VAL A 126 -3.89 11.69 0.79
C VAL A 126 -4.85 12.41 -0.18
N ASP A 127 -4.51 13.63 -0.59
CA ASP A 127 -5.31 14.38 -1.56
C ASP A 127 -5.28 13.74 -2.95
N ARG A 128 -4.15 13.17 -3.38
CA ARG A 128 -4.05 12.38 -4.63
C ARG A 128 -5.01 11.20 -4.61
N ILE A 129 -5.07 10.44 -3.52
CA ILE A 129 -6.03 9.32 -3.38
C ILE A 129 -7.48 9.83 -3.47
N ARG A 130 -7.77 10.98 -2.84
CA ARG A 130 -9.11 11.60 -2.92
C ARG A 130 -9.47 12.00 -4.34
N GLU A 131 -8.56 12.66 -5.04
CA GLU A 131 -8.78 13.17 -6.40
C GLU A 131 -8.92 12.04 -7.43
N PHE A 132 -8.17 10.95 -7.25
CA PHE A 132 -8.22 9.80 -8.14
C PHE A 132 -9.55 9.03 -8.07
N LEU A 133 -10.17 9.00 -6.89
CA LEU A 133 -11.41 8.24 -6.68
C LEU A 133 -12.66 9.09 -6.97
N PRO A 134 -13.57 8.60 -7.84
CA PRO A 134 -14.78 9.35 -8.22
C PRO A 134 -15.70 9.54 -7.01
N PRO A 135 -16.46 10.66 -6.94
CA PRO A 135 -17.32 10.98 -5.81
C PRO A 135 -18.56 10.08 -5.74
N VAL A 136 -18.41 8.86 -5.23
CA VAL A 136 -19.47 7.84 -5.11
C VAL A 136 -19.57 7.30 -3.67
N PRO A 137 -20.67 6.62 -3.31
CA PRO A 137 -20.80 5.96 -2.01
C PRO A 137 -19.62 5.02 -1.73
N GLY A 138 -19.13 4.99 -0.50
CA GLY A 138 -17.95 4.20 -0.11
C GLY A 138 -16.60 4.87 -0.39
N ARG A 139 -16.53 5.96 -1.17
CA ARG A 139 -15.28 6.70 -1.42
C ARG A 139 -14.59 7.13 -0.12
N LYS A 140 -15.32 7.75 0.82
CA LYS A 140 -14.72 8.23 2.08
C LYS A 140 -14.03 7.08 2.83
N TRP A 141 -14.71 5.94 2.93
CA TRP A 141 -14.17 4.74 3.56
C TRP A 141 -12.90 4.26 2.84
N LEU A 142 -12.94 4.18 1.50
CA LEU A 142 -11.81 3.71 0.71
C LEU A 142 -10.60 4.63 0.81
N VAL A 143 -10.81 5.94 0.67
CA VAL A 143 -9.78 6.97 0.88
C VAL A 143 -9.15 6.81 2.26
N THR A 144 -9.97 6.66 3.31
CA THR A 144 -9.46 6.52 4.68
C THR A 144 -8.60 5.26 4.83
N ARG A 145 -9.06 4.10 4.34
CA ARG A 145 -8.29 2.85 4.46
C ARG A 145 -7.05 2.82 3.59
N ALA A 146 -7.12 3.37 2.37
CA ALA A 146 -5.98 3.50 1.47
C ALA A 146 -4.91 4.45 2.05
N ALA A 147 -5.33 5.61 2.55
CA ALA A 147 -4.43 6.56 3.22
C ALA A 147 -3.82 5.93 4.48
N GLU A 148 -4.62 5.26 5.32
CA GLU A 148 -4.09 4.58 6.51
C GLU A 148 -3.05 3.52 6.13
N ALA A 149 -3.32 2.70 5.13
CA ALA A 149 -2.41 1.66 4.66
C ALA A 149 -1.11 2.27 4.13
N LEU A 150 -1.20 3.26 3.23
CA LEU A 150 -0.06 3.94 2.64
C LEU A 150 0.84 4.56 3.71
N LEU A 151 0.27 5.32 4.64
CA LEU A 151 1.04 6.01 5.68
C LEU A 151 1.67 5.01 6.67
N THR A 152 0.96 3.94 7.01
CA THR A 152 1.50 2.88 7.88
C THR A 152 2.69 2.18 7.23
N VAL A 153 2.58 1.86 5.94
CA VAL A 153 3.65 1.22 5.15
C VAL A 153 4.83 2.18 4.96
N ALA A 154 4.58 3.45 4.66
CA ALA A 154 5.61 4.48 4.51
C ALA A 154 6.37 4.76 5.82
N MET A 155 5.68 4.76 6.97
CA MET A 155 6.34 4.85 8.28
C MET A 155 7.24 3.64 8.54
N ALA A 156 6.76 2.44 8.24
CA ALA A 156 7.55 1.23 8.42
C ALA A 156 8.79 1.21 7.51
N ALA A 157 8.64 1.65 6.26
CA ALA A 157 9.73 1.79 5.30
C ALA A 157 10.75 2.84 5.73
N THR A 158 10.29 4.01 6.20
CA THR A 158 11.14 5.06 6.79
C THR A 158 11.99 4.51 7.93
N ALA A 159 11.36 3.80 8.88
CA ALA A 159 12.08 3.19 9.99
C ALA A 159 13.05 2.07 9.56
N ALA A 160 12.79 1.40 8.42
CA ALA A 160 13.69 0.40 7.85
C ALA A 160 14.88 1.06 7.14
N ALA A 161 14.65 2.13 6.37
CA ALA A 161 15.66 2.92 5.70
C ALA A 161 16.64 3.58 6.70
N GLU A 162 16.16 3.99 7.88
CA GLU A 162 17.02 4.47 8.98
C GLU A 162 18.05 3.43 9.43
N ARG A 163 17.66 2.15 9.43
CA ARG A 163 18.51 1.05 9.87
C ARG A 163 19.49 0.62 8.78
N GLN A 164 19.06 0.69 7.52
CA GLN A 164 19.86 0.27 6.38
C GLN A 164 19.45 1.05 5.12
N GLU A 165 20.33 1.95 4.67
CA GLU A 165 20.17 2.63 3.38
C GLU A 165 20.36 1.62 2.25
N ARG A 166 19.48 1.70 1.25
CA ARG A 166 19.52 0.84 0.04
C ARG A 166 19.19 1.67 -1.19
N SER A 167 19.72 1.25 -2.33
CA SER A 167 19.29 1.75 -3.63
C SER A 167 18.14 0.88 -4.16
N LEU A 168 16.98 1.48 -4.43
CA LEU A 168 15.78 0.77 -4.88
C LEU A 168 15.55 0.98 -6.37
N PRO A 169 15.21 -0.07 -7.14
CA PRO A 169 14.84 0.06 -8.54
C PRO A 169 13.41 0.63 -8.67
N CYS A 170 13.25 1.93 -8.47
CA CYS A 170 11.93 2.59 -8.46
C CYS A 170 11.67 3.46 -9.68
N GLU A 171 12.54 3.44 -10.68
CA GLU A 171 12.29 4.11 -11.97
C GLU A 171 12.72 3.20 -13.13
N ILE A 172 11.81 2.98 -14.07
CA ILE A 172 12.01 2.19 -15.28
C ILE A 172 11.95 3.16 -16.45
N VAL A 173 13.02 3.24 -17.24
CA VAL A 173 13.00 3.95 -18.51
C VAL A 173 12.62 2.93 -19.58
N ALA A 174 11.49 3.12 -20.25
CA ALA A 174 10.99 2.20 -21.27
C ALA A 174 10.57 2.94 -22.55
N LYS A 175 10.53 2.21 -23.67
CA LYS A 175 10.00 2.75 -24.94
C LYS A 175 8.48 2.83 -24.89
N ASN A 176 7.93 4.01 -25.18
CA ASN A 176 6.50 4.16 -25.45
C ASN A 176 6.11 3.60 -26.84
N LEU A 177 4.84 3.70 -27.22
CA LEU A 177 4.33 3.17 -28.50
C LEU A 177 5.01 3.78 -29.74
N ILE A 178 5.58 4.99 -29.62
CA ILE A 178 6.27 5.71 -30.69
C ILE A 178 7.79 5.49 -30.61
N GLY A 179 8.25 4.60 -29.72
CA GLY A 179 9.66 4.28 -29.52
C GLY A 179 10.46 5.33 -28.74
N ARG A 180 9.81 6.38 -28.20
CA ARG A 180 10.49 7.39 -27.37
C ARG A 180 10.64 6.90 -25.93
N PRO A 181 11.71 7.29 -25.23
CA PRO A 181 11.84 7.02 -23.80
C PRO A 181 10.67 7.64 -23.02
N LYS A 182 10.10 6.84 -22.11
CA LYS A 182 9.11 7.22 -21.10
C LYS A 182 9.60 6.67 -19.77
N ASN A 183 9.46 7.45 -18.70
CA ASN A 183 9.80 7.01 -17.36
C ASN A 183 8.53 6.48 -16.68
N LEU A 184 8.64 5.30 -16.10
CA LEU A 184 7.66 4.72 -15.18
C LEU A 184 8.29 4.79 -13.79
N ALA A 185 7.84 5.76 -12.99
CA ALA A 185 8.36 5.96 -11.64
C ALA A 185 7.37 5.39 -10.64
N GLY A 186 7.87 4.58 -9.70
CA GLY A 186 7.08 4.10 -8.57
C GLY A 186 6.86 5.21 -7.55
N GLY A 187 5.61 5.38 -7.12
CA GLY A 187 5.20 6.30 -6.08
C GLY A 187 5.62 5.84 -4.68
N LEU A 188 5.15 6.56 -3.65
CA LEU A 188 5.47 6.31 -2.25
C LEU A 188 5.18 4.84 -1.86
N PHE A 189 4.08 4.28 -2.34
CA PHE A 189 3.74 2.89 -2.04
C PHE A 189 4.78 1.92 -2.59
N ALA A 190 5.11 2.02 -3.88
CA ALA A 190 6.09 1.16 -4.53
C ALA A 190 7.47 1.25 -3.85
N ALA A 191 7.96 2.47 -3.58
CA ALA A 191 9.21 2.68 -2.85
C ALA A 191 9.18 2.05 -1.44
N SER A 192 8.07 2.21 -0.73
CA SER A 192 7.91 1.63 0.61
C SER A 192 7.82 0.10 0.58
N ALA A 193 7.12 -0.47 -0.41
CA ALA A 193 7.00 -1.90 -0.61
C ALA A 193 8.35 -2.54 -0.93
N LEU A 194 9.12 -1.96 -1.86
CA LEU A 194 10.46 -2.44 -2.21
C LEU A 194 11.46 -2.27 -1.04
N THR A 195 11.24 -1.29 -0.15
CA THR A 195 12.04 -1.16 1.08
C THR A 195 11.78 -2.33 2.04
N LEU A 196 10.51 -2.69 2.21
CA LEU A 196 10.06 -3.68 3.18
C LEU A 196 10.16 -5.12 2.67
N ILE A 197 10.10 -5.32 1.35
CA ILE A 197 10.30 -6.60 0.65
C ILE A 197 11.53 -6.47 -0.25
N PRO A 198 12.75 -6.51 0.32
CA PRO A 198 13.97 -6.34 -0.47
C PRO A 198 14.12 -7.37 -1.59
N GLU A 199 13.58 -8.57 -1.40
CA GLU A 199 13.60 -9.63 -2.40
C GLU A 199 12.90 -9.22 -3.70
N ALA A 200 11.90 -8.33 -3.64
CA ALA A 200 11.26 -7.79 -4.85
C ALA A 200 12.20 -6.88 -5.64
N GLY A 201 12.94 -6.00 -4.95
CA GLY A 201 13.97 -5.18 -5.60
C GLY A 201 15.09 -6.05 -6.18
N GLU A 202 15.54 -7.06 -5.44
CA GLU A 202 16.55 -8.02 -5.90
C GLU A 202 16.09 -8.81 -7.12
N ALA A 203 14.84 -9.27 -7.14
CA ALA A 203 14.24 -9.98 -8.26
C ALA A 203 14.21 -9.12 -9.53
N ILE A 204 13.79 -7.86 -9.44
CA ILE A 204 13.81 -6.89 -10.55
C ILE A 204 15.23 -6.73 -11.09
N LEU A 205 16.20 -6.48 -10.20
CA LEU A 205 17.60 -6.26 -10.59
C LEU A 205 18.24 -7.52 -11.19
N ALA A 206 17.99 -8.70 -10.63
CA ALA A 206 18.48 -9.97 -11.16
C ALA A 206 17.90 -10.23 -12.57
N THR A 207 16.61 -9.97 -12.76
CA THR A 207 15.90 -10.14 -14.03
C THR A 207 16.43 -9.18 -15.10
N ALA A 208 16.70 -7.92 -14.73
CA ALA A 208 17.32 -6.92 -15.59
C ALA A 208 18.73 -7.33 -16.01
N ARG A 209 19.57 -7.79 -15.07
CA ARG A 209 20.93 -8.29 -15.36
C ARG A 209 20.90 -9.48 -16.32
N ALA A 210 20.02 -10.45 -16.09
CA ALA A 210 19.88 -11.62 -16.95
C ALA A 210 19.50 -11.27 -18.39
N ARG A 211 18.85 -10.11 -18.60
CA ARG A 211 18.43 -9.59 -19.92
C ARG A 211 19.41 -8.57 -20.51
N GLY A 212 20.51 -8.28 -19.83
CA GLY A 212 21.49 -7.27 -20.27
C GLY A 212 20.98 -5.83 -20.21
N ILE A 213 19.96 -5.57 -19.38
CA ILE A 213 19.39 -4.22 -19.22
C ILE A 213 20.32 -3.40 -18.29
N PRO A 214 20.73 -2.18 -18.68
CA PRO A 214 21.52 -1.28 -17.84
C PRO A 214 20.83 -0.98 -16.50
N ILE A 215 21.62 -0.99 -15.42
CA ILE A 215 21.20 -0.59 -14.08
C ILE A 215 22.07 0.59 -13.66
N THR A 216 21.43 1.72 -13.39
CA THR A 216 22.10 2.97 -13.01
C THR A 216 21.70 3.35 -11.60
N VAL A 217 22.66 3.67 -10.75
CA VAL A 217 22.39 4.30 -9.46
C VAL A 217 22.34 5.80 -9.69
N VAL A 218 21.18 6.41 -9.44
CA VAL A 218 21.01 7.86 -9.53
C VAL A 218 21.55 8.45 -8.24
N GLU A 219 22.72 9.09 -8.31
CA GLU A 219 23.26 9.87 -7.21
C GLU A 219 22.60 11.25 -7.19
N ASP A 220 21.90 11.59 -6.11
CA ASP A 220 21.41 12.95 -5.89
C ASP A 220 22.56 13.83 -5.34
N PRO A 221 22.82 15.02 -5.93
CA PRO A 221 23.85 15.96 -5.48
C PRO A 221 23.69 16.47 -4.03
N MET A 222 22.59 16.16 -3.32
CA MET A 222 22.43 16.42 -1.88
C MET A 222 23.13 15.39 -0.96
N THR A 223 24.01 14.56 -1.51
CA THR A 223 24.88 13.62 -0.80
C THR A 223 25.95 14.39 0.00
N GLY A 224 25.68 14.69 1.27
CA GLY A 224 26.72 15.33 2.10
C GLY A 224 26.54 15.36 3.61
N LEU A 225 25.31 15.39 4.15
CA LEU A 225 25.13 15.60 5.60
C LEU A 225 24.17 14.57 6.20
N HIS A 226 24.73 13.48 6.75
CA HIS A 226 24.00 12.48 7.52
C HIS A 226 23.09 13.09 8.61
N ALA A 227 23.52 14.21 9.21
CA ALA A 227 22.72 14.93 10.19
C ALA A 227 21.46 15.57 9.58
N GLU A 228 21.57 16.21 8.41
CA GLU A 228 20.42 16.80 7.71
C GLU A 228 19.45 15.74 7.22
N ARG A 229 19.96 14.58 6.79
CA ARG A 229 19.13 13.42 6.43
C ARG A 229 18.35 12.89 7.63
N ALA A 230 19.00 12.72 8.78
CA ALA A 230 18.34 12.29 10.00
C ALA A 230 17.26 13.29 10.47
N VAL A 231 17.51 14.60 10.34
CA VAL A 231 16.52 15.64 10.64
C VAL A 231 15.32 15.55 9.69
N ARG A 232 15.56 15.43 8.38
CA ARG A 232 14.48 15.27 7.37
C ARG A 232 13.64 14.03 7.61
N LEU A 233 14.27 12.92 7.97
CA LEU A 233 13.59 11.64 8.19
C LEU A 233 12.72 11.65 9.46
N ARG A 234 13.22 12.27 10.54
CA ARG A 234 12.42 12.54 11.75
C ARG A 234 11.23 13.44 11.46
N ALA A 235 11.46 14.57 10.79
CA ALA A 235 10.39 15.48 10.40
C ALA A 235 9.33 14.79 9.52
N THR A 236 9.74 13.85 8.67
CA THR A 236 8.82 13.04 7.85
C THR A 236 8.03 12.06 8.71
N THR A 237 8.69 11.39 9.65
CA THR A 237 8.05 10.47 10.60
C THR A 237 7.01 11.19 11.46
N ASP A 238 7.32 12.39 11.95
CA ASP A 238 6.40 13.22 12.73
C ASP A 238 5.18 13.61 11.88
N ARG A 239 5.40 14.06 10.63
CA ARG A 239 4.32 14.39 9.68
C ARG A 239 3.42 13.19 9.37
N LEU A 240 4.00 12.01 9.13
CA LEU A 240 3.25 10.77 8.90
C LEU A 240 2.43 10.38 10.13
N THR A 241 3.02 10.48 11.32
CA THR A 241 2.37 10.18 12.60
C THR A 241 1.18 11.12 12.85
N ASP A 242 1.37 12.41 12.62
CA ASP A 242 0.32 13.41 12.77
C ASP A 242 -0.80 13.22 11.75
N ALA A 243 -0.46 12.93 10.49
CA ALA A 243 -1.45 12.66 9.44
C ALA A 243 -2.29 11.41 9.76
N LEU A 244 -1.67 10.32 10.22
CA LEU A 244 -2.39 9.13 10.67
C LEU A 244 -3.29 9.44 11.87
N ARG A 245 -2.83 10.26 12.82
CA ARG A 245 -3.64 10.68 13.97
C ARG A 245 -4.86 11.46 13.52
N ARG A 246 -4.69 12.45 12.64
CA ARG A 246 -5.79 13.25 12.06
C ARG A 246 -6.78 12.37 11.29
N LEU A 247 -6.27 11.45 10.48
CA LEU A 247 -7.09 10.54 9.69
C LEU A 247 -7.98 9.67 10.59
N ARG A 248 -7.41 9.10 11.66
CA ARG A 248 -8.17 8.27 12.62
C ARG A 248 -9.18 9.07 13.43
N ALA A 249 -8.84 10.30 13.84
CA ALA A 249 -9.79 11.18 14.52
C ALA A 249 -11.00 11.58 13.63
N SER A 250 -10.89 11.39 12.31
CA SER A 250 -11.95 11.68 11.35
C SER A 250 -12.83 10.46 10.97
N GLU A 251 -12.53 9.28 11.52
CA GLU A 251 -13.40 8.10 11.40
C GLU A 251 -14.69 8.34 12.21
N PRO A 252 -15.88 8.24 11.61
CA PRO A 252 -17.11 8.24 12.39
C PRO A 252 -17.14 6.98 13.26
N GLU A 253 -17.55 7.11 14.52
CA GLU A 253 -17.88 5.95 15.36
C GLU A 253 -18.87 5.07 14.58
N PRO A 254 -18.70 3.73 14.59
CA PRO A 254 -19.72 2.86 14.06
C PRO A 254 -21.01 3.16 14.82
N GLU A 255 -22.02 3.63 14.11
CA GLU A 255 -23.37 3.82 14.62
C GLU A 255 -23.79 2.49 15.23
N LEU A 256 -23.70 2.40 16.56
CA LEU A 256 -24.23 1.29 17.33
C LEU A 256 -25.70 1.24 16.97
N ALA A 257 -26.08 0.21 16.22
CA ALA A 257 -27.49 -0.11 15.97
C ALA A 257 -28.23 0.02 17.31
N PRO A 258 -29.35 0.77 17.36
CA PRO A 258 -30.03 1.02 18.60
C PRO A 258 -30.33 -0.33 19.26
N GLY A 259 -29.80 -0.49 20.47
CA GLY A 259 -29.95 -1.71 21.23
C GLY A 259 -31.43 -2.05 21.34
N GLU A 260 -31.79 -3.24 20.88
CA GLU A 260 -33.03 -3.90 21.26
C GLU A 260 -33.02 -4.06 22.78
N GLY A 261 -33.76 -3.19 23.43
CA GLY A 261 -33.93 -3.14 24.86
C GLY A 261 -35.20 -2.38 25.18
N ASP A 262 -36.34 -3.02 24.97
CA ASP A 262 -37.32 -3.17 26.05
C ASP A 262 -38.34 -4.25 25.67
N GLY A 263 -38.32 -5.32 26.44
CA GLY A 263 -39.43 -6.26 26.46
C GLY A 263 -40.54 -5.69 27.34
N ASP A 264 -41.76 -5.68 26.82
CA ASP A 264 -42.91 -6.11 27.60
C ASP A 264 -44.02 -6.64 26.68
N ALA A 265 -44.81 -7.54 27.25
CA ALA A 265 -45.70 -8.49 26.62
C ALA A 265 -46.97 -7.90 25.99
N GLY A 266 -47.51 -8.62 24.99
CA GLY A 266 -48.88 -8.41 24.50
C GLY A 266 -49.17 -9.25 23.26
N GLY A 267 -49.70 -10.45 23.45
CA GLY A 267 -49.97 -11.39 22.36
C GLY A 267 -51.11 -10.97 21.42
N SER A 268 -51.06 -11.44 20.18
CA SER A 268 -52.25 -11.96 19.47
C SER A 268 -51.82 -12.69 18.20
N ALA A 269 -52.57 -13.75 17.90
CA ALA A 269 -52.38 -14.68 16.81
C ALA A 269 -52.52 -14.06 15.41
N GLY A 270 -51.76 -14.58 14.45
CA GLY A 270 -51.91 -14.24 13.03
C GLY A 270 -50.91 -14.93 12.10
N GLY A 271 -51.25 -16.14 11.65
CA GLY A 271 -50.87 -16.76 10.37
C GLY A 271 -49.42 -16.65 9.87
N ILE A 272 -48.60 -17.65 10.20
CA ILE A 272 -47.36 -17.95 9.46
C ILE A 272 -47.75 -18.70 8.17
N GLY A 273 -47.71 -18.01 7.04
CA GLY A 273 -47.53 -18.67 5.73
C GLY A 273 -46.07 -19.13 5.62
N PRO A 274 -45.78 -20.29 5.00
CA PRO A 274 -44.42 -20.82 4.97
C PRO A 274 -43.48 -19.88 4.22
N GLU A 275 -42.37 -19.50 4.85
CA GLU A 275 -41.23 -18.88 4.19
C GLU A 275 -40.70 -19.82 3.08
N PRO A 276 -40.42 -19.30 1.88
CA PRO A 276 -39.84 -20.11 0.82
C PRO A 276 -38.43 -20.53 1.22
N THR A 277 -38.16 -21.83 1.09
CA THR A 277 -36.86 -22.38 1.44
C THR A 277 -35.78 -21.85 0.49
N LYS A 278 -34.53 -21.82 0.95
CA LYS A 278 -33.35 -21.34 0.18
C LYS A 278 -33.17 -22.01 -1.19
N ALA A 279 -33.84 -23.15 -1.43
CA ALA A 279 -33.90 -23.84 -2.72
C ALA A 279 -34.90 -23.20 -3.70
N GLU A 280 -36.01 -22.63 -3.22
CA GLU A 280 -37.03 -21.98 -4.06
C GLU A 280 -36.59 -20.60 -4.57
N VAL A 281 -35.80 -19.87 -3.77
CA VAL A 281 -35.17 -18.61 -4.20
C VAL A 281 -34.15 -18.84 -5.33
N GLY A 282 -33.49 -20.00 -5.34
CA GLY A 282 -32.56 -20.40 -6.42
C GLY A 282 -33.26 -20.75 -7.74
N ALA A 283 -34.45 -21.35 -7.68
CA ALA A 283 -35.22 -21.71 -8.87
C ALA A 283 -35.82 -20.49 -9.57
N ALA A 284 -36.26 -19.48 -8.80
CA ALA A 284 -36.78 -18.23 -9.36
C ALA A 284 -35.69 -17.42 -10.11
N ALA A 285 -34.47 -17.37 -9.57
CA ALA A 285 -33.35 -16.68 -10.20
C ALA A 285 -32.87 -17.35 -11.50
N LEU A 286 -32.97 -18.68 -11.61
CA LEU A 286 -32.62 -19.41 -12.84
C LEU A 286 -33.66 -19.17 -13.95
N ALA A 287 -34.95 -19.12 -13.61
CA ALA A 287 -36.03 -18.86 -14.56
C ALA A 287 -35.96 -17.43 -15.14
N GLU A 288 -35.52 -16.45 -14.33
CA GLU A 288 -35.34 -15.06 -14.77
C GLU A 288 -34.12 -14.90 -15.71
N LEU A 289 -33.05 -15.68 -15.49
CA LEU A 289 -31.89 -15.74 -16.38
C LEU A 289 -32.18 -16.41 -17.73
N GLU A 290 -33.02 -17.45 -17.76
CA GLU A 290 -33.46 -18.08 -19.01
C GLU A 290 -34.38 -17.16 -19.83
N GLN A 291 -35.28 -16.40 -19.18
CA GLN A 291 -36.10 -15.40 -19.88
C GLN A 291 -35.27 -14.27 -20.50
N LEU A 292 -34.22 -13.81 -19.81
CA LEU A 292 -33.30 -12.79 -20.35
C LEU A 292 -32.45 -13.32 -21.51
N HIS A 293 -32.12 -14.63 -21.52
CA HIS A 293 -31.40 -15.25 -22.62
C HIS A 293 -32.30 -15.45 -23.86
N ALA A 294 -33.57 -15.80 -23.67
CA ALA A 294 -34.55 -15.95 -24.75
C ALA A 294 -34.89 -14.61 -25.43
N GLN A 295 -34.82 -13.49 -24.71
CA GLN A 295 -35.05 -12.15 -25.26
C GLN A 295 -33.85 -11.58 -26.05
N ARG A 296 -32.66 -12.19 -25.92
CA ARG A 296 -31.43 -11.72 -26.57
C ARG A 296 -31.06 -12.43 -27.87
N GLN A 297 -31.84 -13.40 -28.33
CA GLN A 297 -31.63 -13.96 -29.66
C GLN A 297 -32.19 -13.02 -30.74
N PRO A 298 -31.36 -12.58 -31.70
CA PRO A 298 -31.83 -11.76 -32.80
C PRO A 298 -32.79 -12.58 -33.67
N ARG A 299 -33.94 -11.97 -34.01
CA ARG A 299 -34.79 -12.50 -35.09
C ARG A 299 -34.05 -12.26 -36.40
N ASP A 300 -33.69 -13.35 -37.08
CA ASP A 300 -33.30 -13.36 -38.49
C ASP A 300 -34.39 -12.75 -39.38
#